data_AF-A0A959S5B3-F1
#
_entry.id   AF-A0A959S5B3-F1
#
_cell.length_a   1.000
_cell.length_b   1.000
_cell.length_c   1.000
_cell.angle_alpha   90.00
_cell.angle_beta   90.00
_cell.angle_gamma   90.00
#
_symmetry.space_group_name_H-M   'P 1'
#
loop_
_entity.id
_entity.type
_entity.pdbx_description
1 polymer ?
#
loop_
_entity_poly.entity_id
_entity_poly.type
_entity_poly.pdbx_seq_one_letter_code
_entity_poly.pdbx_strand_id
1 'polypeptide(L)'
;TSRVHTAVKIHPNYERGQAVYVTDASRAVGVAQALISREARAPYIEQVRAEYARTAEAHRRAEADKLRTPLARARANSLKTDWVDYTPPKPTFTGVRVFSSYDLAELAKYIDWTPFFQTWELKGRYPAILDDDKQGEAARGLFADAQDMVKKIVDERWFNPRAVIGFWPANSIGDDIALYSGESRADEIAKLHTLRQQLSRRDGRPHLALADFIAPASSGKAD
;
A
#
# COMPACT_ATOMS: atom_id res chain seq x y z
N THR A 1 2.32 -9.86 -6.84
CA THR A 1 3.61 -10.39 -7.35
C THR A 1 4.11 -9.49 -8.46
N SER A 2 5.37 -9.59 -8.88
CA SER A 2 5.89 -8.80 -10.01
C SER A 2 6.90 -9.60 -10.84
N ARG A 3 7.10 -9.18 -12.09
CA ARG A 3 8.10 -9.78 -12.98
C ARG A 3 9.50 -9.69 -12.40
N VAL A 4 9.89 -8.51 -11.90
CA VAL A 4 11.20 -8.27 -11.29
C VAL A 4 11.41 -9.14 -10.06
N HIS A 5 10.43 -9.21 -9.15
CA HIS A 5 10.52 -10.05 -7.96
C HIS A 5 10.67 -11.53 -8.34
N THR A 6 9.90 -12.00 -9.31
CA THR A 6 9.97 -13.38 -9.79
C THR A 6 11.34 -13.69 -10.38
N ALA A 7 11.85 -12.82 -11.26
CA ALA A 7 13.15 -12.97 -11.89
C ALA A 7 14.32 -12.96 -10.88
N VAL A 8 14.25 -12.11 -9.85
CA VAL A 8 15.38 -11.88 -8.91
C VAL A 8 15.34 -12.79 -7.69
N LYS A 9 14.14 -13.17 -7.20
CA LYS A 9 13.97 -13.85 -5.90
C LYS A 9 13.37 -15.25 -5.99
N ILE A 10 12.57 -15.54 -7.02
CA ILE A 10 11.85 -16.82 -7.12
C ILE A 10 12.54 -17.76 -8.12
N HIS A 11 12.66 -17.32 -9.38
CA HIS A 11 13.22 -18.11 -10.47
C HIS A 11 14.60 -18.71 -10.18
N PRO A 12 15.56 -17.99 -9.57
CA PRO A 12 16.89 -18.54 -9.28
C PRO A 12 16.88 -19.72 -8.30
N ASN A 13 15.79 -19.90 -7.53
CA ASN A 13 15.69 -20.92 -6.48
C ASN A 13 14.86 -22.15 -6.92
N TYR A 14 14.46 -22.24 -8.18
CA TYR A 14 13.68 -23.36 -8.70
C TYR A 14 14.34 -23.98 -9.94
N GLU A 15 15.09 -25.06 -9.71
CA GLU A 15 15.87 -25.74 -10.77
C GLU A 15 15.07 -26.83 -11.51
N ARG A 16 14.03 -27.39 -10.88
CA ARG A 16 13.22 -28.49 -11.46
C ARG A 16 12.37 -28.09 -12.67
N GLY A 17 12.29 -26.80 -12.99
CA GLY A 17 11.50 -26.29 -14.10
C GLY A 17 11.62 -24.78 -14.28
N GLN A 18 10.55 -24.16 -14.77
CA GLN A 18 10.51 -22.72 -15.02
C GLN A 18 9.42 -22.04 -14.18
N ALA A 19 9.83 -21.10 -13.34
CA ALA A 19 8.89 -20.16 -12.70
C ALA A 19 8.48 -19.09 -13.71
N VAL A 20 7.18 -18.82 -13.86
CA VAL A 20 6.65 -17.82 -14.80
C VAL A 20 5.70 -16.88 -14.09
N TYR A 21 5.99 -15.59 -14.17
CA TYR A 21 5.11 -14.51 -13.76
C TYR A 21 4.13 -14.14 -14.88
N VAL A 22 2.84 -14.10 -14.56
CA VAL A 22 1.77 -13.67 -15.45
C VAL A 22 1.03 -12.49 -14.81
N THR A 23 0.69 -11.48 -15.62
CA THR A 23 0.11 -10.21 -15.15
C THR A 23 -1.36 -10.29 -14.77
N ASP A 24 -2.13 -11.12 -15.47
CA ASP A 24 -3.59 -11.17 -15.38
C ASP A 24 -4.10 -12.54 -15.89
N ALA A 25 -5.37 -12.81 -15.66
CA ALA A 25 -5.99 -14.09 -16.00
C ALA A 25 -6.04 -14.34 -17.50
N SER A 26 -6.27 -13.31 -18.32
CA SER A 26 -6.35 -13.43 -19.78
C SER A 26 -5.05 -13.99 -20.38
N ARG A 27 -3.91 -13.52 -19.86
CA ARG A 27 -2.58 -13.96 -20.30
C ARG A 27 -2.18 -15.33 -19.78
N ALA A 28 -2.78 -15.80 -18.69
CA ALA A 28 -2.44 -17.09 -18.08
C ALA A 28 -2.75 -18.26 -19.01
N VAL A 29 -3.83 -18.16 -19.80
CA VAL A 29 -4.24 -19.21 -20.75
C VAL A 29 -3.15 -19.44 -21.81
N GLY A 30 -2.66 -18.37 -22.44
CA GLY A 30 -1.62 -18.48 -23.47
C GLY A 30 -0.30 -19.03 -22.92
N VAL A 31 0.07 -18.63 -21.69
CA VAL A 31 1.26 -19.16 -21.01
C VAL A 31 1.10 -20.65 -20.70
N ALA A 32 -0.04 -21.07 -20.16
CA ALA A 32 -0.31 -22.47 -19.87
C ALA A 32 -0.27 -23.33 -21.15
N GLN A 33 -0.90 -22.86 -22.24
CA GLN A 33 -0.87 -23.52 -23.55
C GLN A 33 0.55 -23.69 -24.09
N ALA A 34 1.37 -22.64 -24.02
CA ALA A 34 2.77 -22.71 -24.44
C ALA A 34 3.56 -23.75 -23.61
N LEU A 35 3.30 -23.82 -22.30
CA LEU A 35 4.02 -24.73 -21.39
C LEU A 35 3.62 -26.21 -21.51
N ILE A 36 2.40 -26.52 -21.94
CA ILE A 36 1.95 -27.90 -22.19
C ILE A 36 2.24 -28.40 -23.60
N SER A 37 2.42 -27.48 -24.55
CA SER A 37 2.71 -27.81 -25.95
C SER A 37 4.10 -28.44 -26.11
N ARG A 38 4.18 -29.59 -26.79
CA ARG A 38 5.47 -30.28 -27.03
C ARG A 38 6.46 -29.45 -27.85
N GLU A 39 5.96 -28.66 -28.80
CA GLU A 39 6.79 -27.85 -29.71
C GLU A 39 7.16 -26.50 -29.09
N ALA A 40 6.16 -25.75 -28.60
CA ALA A 40 6.36 -24.42 -28.04
C ALA A 40 7.03 -24.36 -26.66
N ARG A 41 6.99 -25.43 -25.85
CA ARG A 41 7.44 -25.38 -24.43
C ARG A 41 8.91 -25.00 -24.29
N ALA A 42 9.80 -25.67 -25.02
CA ALA A 42 11.24 -25.43 -24.88
C ALA A 42 11.63 -24.01 -25.35
N PRO A 43 11.22 -23.55 -26.55
CA PRO A 43 11.45 -22.16 -26.97
C PRO A 43 10.91 -21.12 -25.99
N TYR A 44 9.70 -21.35 -25.45
CA TYR A 44 9.07 -20.43 -24.50
C TYR A 44 9.85 -20.32 -23.19
N ILE A 45 10.30 -21.45 -22.63
CA ILE A 45 11.12 -21.46 -21.41
C ILE A 45 12.43 -20.69 -21.62
N GLU A 46 13.12 -20.92 -22.74
CA GLU A 46 14.37 -20.23 -23.05
C GLU A 46 14.17 -18.71 -23.21
N GLN A 47 13.06 -18.30 -23.84
CA GLN A 47 12.68 -16.89 -23.92
C GLN A 47 12.48 -16.28 -22.53
N VAL A 48 11.74 -16.95 -21.64
CA VAL A 48 11.48 -16.46 -20.27
C VAL A 48 12.79 -16.35 -19.47
N ARG A 49 13.68 -17.36 -19.57
CA ARG A 49 14.99 -17.33 -18.91
C ARG A 49 15.84 -16.16 -19.38
N ALA A 50 15.92 -15.93 -20.69
CA ALA A 50 16.64 -14.79 -21.25
C ALA A 50 16.05 -13.44 -20.81
N GLU A 51 14.72 -13.34 -20.71
CA GLU A 51 14.07 -12.14 -20.17
C GLU A 51 14.39 -11.92 -18.68
N TYR A 52 14.36 -12.99 -17.87
CA TYR A 52 14.62 -12.89 -16.44
C TYR A 52 16.08 -12.59 -16.15
N ALA A 53 17.02 -13.16 -16.90
CA ALA A 53 18.44 -12.82 -16.81
C ALA A 53 18.67 -11.32 -17.09
N ARG A 54 18.08 -10.79 -18.16
CA ARG A 54 18.16 -9.35 -18.47
C ARG A 54 17.54 -8.49 -17.37
N THR A 55 16.38 -8.88 -16.86
CA THR A 55 15.67 -8.17 -15.78
C THR A 55 16.47 -8.16 -14.48
N ALA A 56 17.04 -9.30 -14.10
CA ALA A 56 17.85 -9.44 -12.90
C ALA A 56 19.14 -8.62 -12.98
N GLU A 57 19.81 -8.63 -14.14
CA GLU A 57 21.01 -7.83 -14.37
C GLU A 57 20.70 -6.32 -14.34
N ALA A 58 19.62 -5.88 -15.00
CA ALA A 58 19.17 -4.49 -14.93
C ALA A 58 18.85 -4.05 -13.49
N HIS A 59 18.16 -4.89 -12.73
CA HIS A 59 17.87 -4.64 -11.32
C HIS A 59 19.16 -4.56 -10.48
N ARG A 60 20.12 -5.47 -10.71
CA ARG A 60 21.41 -5.47 -10.00
C ARG A 60 22.19 -4.18 -10.26
N ARG A 61 22.24 -3.71 -11.52
CA ARG A 61 22.86 -2.42 -11.87
C ARG A 61 22.16 -1.26 -11.18
N ALA A 62 20.84 -1.20 -11.26
CA ALA A 62 20.06 -0.15 -10.60
C ALA A 62 20.22 -0.13 -9.07
N GLU A 63 20.37 -1.30 -8.43
CA GLU A 63 20.68 -1.37 -7.00
C GLU A 63 22.10 -0.92 -6.66
N ALA A 64 23.08 -1.20 -7.52
CA ALA A 64 24.45 -0.73 -7.36
C ALA A 64 24.57 0.80 -7.49
N ASP A 65 23.75 1.41 -8.36
CA ASP A 65 23.71 2.86 -8.57
C ASP A 65 23.02 3.61 -7.41
N LYS A 66 22.26 2.90 -6.55
CA LYS A 66 21.59 3.51 -5.38
C LYS A 66 22.58 3.81 -4.28
N LEU A 67 23.02 5.07 -4.24
CA LEU A 67 23.77 5.61 -3.12
C LEU A 67 22.87 5.73 -1.87
N ARG A 68 23.23 5.01 -0.82
CA ARG A 68 22.56 5.06 0.49
C ARG A 68 23.34 5.95 1.45
N THR A 69 22.61 6.68 2.27
CA THR A 69 23.14 7.57 3.30
C THR A 69 23.19 6.81 4.64
N PRO A 70 24.30 6.88 5.40
CA PRO A 70 24.36 6.30 6.74
C PRO A 70 23.22 6.78 7.63
N LEU A 71 22.66 5.89 8.44
CA LEU A 71 21.46 6.18 9.22
C LEU A 71 21.60 7.43 10.10
N ALA A 72 22.74 7.63 10.75
CA ALA A 72 23.01 8.81 11.56
C ALA A 72 22.89 10.12 10.74
N ARG A 73 23.39 10.14 9.50
CA ARG A 73 23.29 11.30 8.61
C ARG A 73 21.86 11.48 8.09
N ALA A 74 21.13 10.39 7.84
CA ALA A 74 19.72 10.46 7.48
C ALA A 74 18.89 11.08 8.62
N ARG A 75 19.14 10.66 9.88
CA ARG A 75 18.49 11.22 11.08
C ARG A 75 18.83 12.69 11.30
N ALA A 76 20.08 13.09 11.07
CA ALA A 76 20.46 14.51 11.15
C ALA A 76 19.66 15.37 10.15
N ASN A 77 19.41 14.84 8.94
CA ASN A 77 18.58 15.45 7.89
C ASN A 77 17.09 15.03 7.97
N SER A 78 16.55 14.81 9.17
CA SER A 78 15.11 14.62 9.37
C SER A 78 14.31 15.85 8.94
N LEU A 79 13.00 15.70 8.77
CA LEU A 79 12.13 16.88 8.70
C LEU A 79 12.28 17.71 9.99
N LYS A 80 12.45 19.03 9.85
CA LYS A 80 12.53 19.97 10.95
C LYS A 80 11.22 20.76 10.98
N THR A 81 10.36 20.41 11.93
CA THR A 81 9.09 21.10 12.17
C THR A 81 9.27 22.03 13.35
N ASP A 82 8.70 23.24 13.28
CA ASP A 82 8.72 24.16 14.41
C ASP A 82 7.66 23.76 15.45
N TRP A 83 8.08 22.93 16.40
CA TRP A 83 7.24 22.48 17.50
C TRP A 83 7.05 23.53 18.58
N VAL A 84 7.86 24.60 18.62
CA VAL A 84 7.73 25.67 19.61
C VAL A 84 6.45 26.45 19.33
N ASP A 85 6.22 26.80 18.07
CA ASP A 85 5.06 27.60 17.64
C ASP A 85 3.85 26.76 17.21
N TYR A 86 4.02 25.44 17.07
CA TYR A 86 2.90 24.53 16.78
C TYR A 86 2.31 23.92 18.05
N THR A 87 0.98 23.79 18.06
CA THR A 87 0.23 23.07 19.09
C THR A 87 -0.54 21.95 18.41
N PRO A 88 -0.16 20.66 18.62
CA PRO A 88 -0.90 19.54 18.05
C PRO A 88 -2.37 19.55 18.49
N PRO A 89 -3.31 19.21 17.59
CA PRO A 89 -4.72 19.21 17.91
C PRO A 89 -5.04 18.07 18.87
N LYS A 90 -5.65 18.38 20.01
CA LYS A 90 -6.11 17.37 20.97
C LYS A 90 -7.31 16.60 20.39
N PRO A 91 -7.28 15.25 20.36
CA PRO A 91 -8.44 14.47 19.93
C PRO A 91 -9.61 14.63 20.90
N THR A 92 -10.84 14.46 20.40
CA THR A 92 -12.06 14.61 21.21
C THR A 92 -12.26 13.49 22.23
N PHE A 93 -11.49 12.41 22.13
CA PHE A 93 -11.43 11.32 23.12
C PHE A 93 -10.06 10.65 23.06
N THR A 94 -9.72 9.93 24.12
CA THR A 94 -8.57 9.02 24.17
C THR A 94 -9.03 7.61 24.56
N GLY A 95 -8.17 6.62 24.35
CA GLY A 95 -8.50 5.22 24.52
C GLY A 95 -9.27 4.62 23.34
N VAL A 96 -9.80 3.42 23.55
CA VAL A 96 -10.44 2.62 22.51
C VAL A 96 -11.93 2.95 22.43
N ARG A 97 -12.42 3.13 21.20
CA ARG A 97 -13.85 3.18 20.87
C ARG A 97 -14.20 2.05 19.93
N VAL A 98 -15.16 1.24 20.34
CA VAL A 98 -15.65 0.08 19.57
C VAL A 98 -16.96 0.42 18.89
N PHE A 99 -17.04 0.15 17.59
CA PHE A 99 -18.26 0.15 16.80
C PHE A 99 -18.66 -1.30 16.56
N SER A 100 -19.60 -1.80 17.37
CA SER A 100 -20.14 -3.17 17.25
C SER A 100 -21.07 -3.35 16.05
N SER A 101 -21.54 -2.25 15.48
CA SER A 101 -22.29 -2.18 14.23
C SER A 101 -22.06 -0.83 13.57
N TYR A 102 -22.20 -0.75 12.25
CA TYR A 102 -22.21 0.51 11.50
C TYR A 102 -23.26 0.45 10.39
N ASP A 103 -23.83 1.59 10.03
CA ASP A 103 -24.87 1.65 8.99
C ASP A 103 -24.27 1.34 7.61
N LEU A 104 -24.78 0.28 6.96
CA LEU A 104 -24.40 -0.09 5.61
C LEU A 104 -24.74 1.00 4.60
N ALA A 105 -25.87 1.70 4.78
CA ALA A 105 -26.29 2.76 3.87
C ALA A 105 -25.33 3.96 3.92
N GLU A 106 -24.75 4.22 5.09
CA GLU A 106 -23.71 5.24 5.25
C GLU A 106 -22.42 4.81 4.57
N LEU A 107 -21.94 3.58 4.82
CA LEU A 107 -20.71 3.07 4.19
C LEU A 107 -20.79 3.04 2.66
N ALA A 108 -21.96 2.71 2.11
CA ALA A 108 -22.19 2.67 0.67
C ALA A 108 -21.88 4.01 -0.03
N LYS A 109 -22.02 5.14 0.67
CA LYS A 109 -21.71 6.49 0.15
C LYS A 109 -20.20 6.76 0.03
N TYR A 110 -19.38 6.01 0.77
CA TYR A 110 -17.93 6.16 0.81
C TYR A 110 -17.19 5.15 -0.08
N ILE A 111 -17.91 4.36 -0.87
CA ILE A 111 -17.29 3.46 -1.84
C ILE A 111 -16.59 4.29 -2.93
N ASP A 112 -15.28 4.13 -3.05
CA ASP A 112 -14.58 4.49 -4.29
C ASP A 112 -14.83 3.37 -5.32
N TRP A 113 -15.56 3.72 -6.37
CA TRP A 113 -15.90 2.79 -7.45
C TRP A 113 -14.76 2.58 -8.45
N THR A 114 -13.68 3.37 -8.40
CA THR A 114 -12.56 3.23 -9.33
C THR A 114 -11.86 1.86 -9.19
N PRO A 115 -11.49 1.38 -7.98
CA PRO A 115 -10.97 0.02 -7.81
C PRO A 115 -11.96 -1.09 -8.20
N PHE A 116 -13.27 -0.84 -8.05
CA PHE A 116 -14.30 -1.80 -8.49
C PHE A 116 -14.23 -2.02 -10.01
N PHE A 117 -14.24 -0.96 -10.82
CA PHE A 117 -14.09 -1.09 -12.27
C PHE A 117 -12.75 -1.72 -12.67
N GLN A 118 -11.66 -1.36 -12.00
CA GLN A 118 -10.35 -1.96 -12.25
C GLN A 118 -10.33 -3.47 -11.98
N THR A 119 -11.08 -3.93 -10.97
CA THR A 119 -11.23 -5.36 -10.66
C THR A 119 -11.93 -6.11 -11.80
N TRP A 120 -12.82 -5.43 -12.52
CA TRP A 120 -13.50 -5.93 -13.72
C TRP A 120 -12.77 -5.60 -15.04
N GLU A 121 -11.48 -5.27 -14.95
CA GLU A 121 -10.60 -4.93 -16.09
C GLU A 121 -11.04 -3.71 -16.92
N LEU A 122 -11.94 -2.87 -16.40
CA LEU A 122 -12.38 -1.63 -17.03
C LEU A 122 -11.44 -0.48 -16.61
N LYS A 123 -10.74 0.11 -17.58
CA LYS A 123 -9.67 1.08 -17.33
C LYS A 123 -10.20 2.50 -17.34
N GLY A 124 -10.28 3.13 -16.19
CA GLY A 124 -10.68 4.53 -16.09
C GLY A 124 -10.91 4.92 -14.65
N ARG A 125 -11.23 6.19 -14.43
CA ARG A 125 -11.60 6.71 -13.12
C ARG A 125 -13.11 6.93 -13.07
N TYR A 126 -13.75 6.54 -11.98
CA TYR A 126 -15.15 6.91 -11.75
C TYR A 126 -15.26 8.40 -11.37
N PRO A 127 -16.25 9.15 -11.87
CA PRO A 127 -17.34 8.73 -12.76
C PRO A 127 -17.02 8.78 -14.26
N ALA A 128 -15.90 9.36 -14.68
CA ALA A 128 -15.57 9.57 -16.09
C ALA A 128 -15.59 8.30 -16.97
N ILE A 129 -15.29 7.13 -16.39
CA ILE A 129 -15.35 5.83 -17.10
C ILE A 129 -16.76 5.49 -17.64
N LEU A 130 -17.81 6.05 -17.03
CA LEU A 130 -19.19 5.81 -17.46
C LEU A 130 -19.49 6.45 -18.82
N ASP A 131 -18.73 7.47 -19.21
CA ASP A 131 -18.88 8.19 -20.49
C ASP A 131 -17.79 7.82 -21.50
N ASP A 132 -17.02 6.77 -21.23
CA ASP A 132 -15.97 6.30 -22.15
C ASP A 132 -16.56 5.73 -23.44
N ASP A 133 -16.04 6.18 -24.60
CA ASP A 133 -16.54 5.80 -25.92
C ASP A 133 -16.50 4.29 -26.21
N LYS A 134 -15.56 3.56 -25.59
CA LYS A 134 -15.34 2.14 -25.88
C LYS A 134 -15.99 1.21 -24.86
N GLN A 135 -15.95 1.60 -23.59
CA GLN A 135 -16.34 0.71 -22.49
C GLN A 135 -17.43 1.31 -21.58
N GLY A 136 -17.90 2.54 -21.86
CA GLY A 136 -18.89 3.23 -21.03
C GLY A 136 -20.23 2.49 -20.93
N GLU A 137 -20.67 1.85 -22.01
CA GLU A 137 -21.88 1.01 -21.98
C GLU A 137 -21.74 -0.16 -20.99
N ALA A 138 -20.67 -0.93 -21.10
CA ALA A 138 -20.38 -2.03 -20.18
C ALA A 138 -20.18 -1.53 -18.74
N ALA A 139 -19.49 -0.40 -18.56
CA ALA A 139 -19.28 0.21 -17.25
C ALA A 139 -20.61 0.64 -16.60
N ARG A 140 -21.53 1.26 -17.36
CA ARG A 140 -22.86 1.63 -16.85
C ARG A 140 -23.69 0.41 -16.47
N GLY A 141 -23.68 -0.64 -17.29
CA GLY A 141 -24.38 -1.89 -16.97
C GLY A 141 -23.85 -2.53 -15.68
N LEU A 142 -22.54 -2.73 -15.60
CA LEU A 142 -21.89 -3.27 -14.40
C LEU A 142 -22.14 -2.42 -13.15
N PHE A 143 -22.12 -1.09 -13.30
CA PHE A 143 -22.40 -0.17 -12.20
C PHE A 143 -23.85 -0.28 -11.72
N ALA A 144 -24.81 -0.37 -12.64
CA ALA A 144 -26.22 -0.54 -12.30
C ALA A 144 -26.44 -1.84 -11.50
N ASP A 145 -25.90 -2.96 -11.98
CA ASP A 145 -25.98 -4.25 -11.27
C ASP A 145 -25.35 -4.17 -9.87
N ALA A 146 -24.21 -3.47 -9.74
CA ALA A 146 -23.55 -3.29 -8.46
C ALA A 146 -24.36 -2.41 -7.50
N GLN A 147 -24.99 -1.34 -8.00
CA GLN A 147 -25.89 -0.48 -7.21
C GLN A 147 -27.10 -1.27 -6.70
N ASP A 148 -27.71 -2.10 -7.56
CA ASP A 148 -28.82 -2.96 -7.17
C ASP A 148 -28.41 -3.99 -6.10
N MET A 149 -27.20 -4.55 -6.22
CA MET A 149 -26.67 -5.47 -5.21
C MET A 149 -26.36 -4.76 -3.88
N VAL A 150 -25.76 -3.57 -3.93
CA VAL A 150 -25.52 -2.75 -2.73
C VAL A 150 -26.83 -2.39 -2.05
N LYS A 151 -27.85 -2.02 -2.82
CA LYS A 151 -29.20 -1.75 -2.30
C LYS A 151 -29.77 -2.97 -1.57
N LYS A 152 -29.68 -4.17 -2.16
CA LYS A 152 -30.11 -5.41 -1.50
C LYS A 152 -29.34 -5.68 -0.21
N ILE A 153 -28.01 -5.53 -0.24
CA ILE A 153 -27.15 -5.69 0.95
C ILE A 153 -27.61 -4.78 2.10
N VAL A 154 -27.94 -3.52 1.79
CA VAL A 154 -28.41 -2.53 2.76
C VAL A 154 -29.80 -2.88 3.27
N ASP A 155 -30.75 -3.12 2.38
CA ASP A 155 -32.17 -3.36 2.72
C ASP A 155 -32.35 -4.66 3.53
N GLU A 156 -31.65 -5.71 3.12
CA GLU A 156 -31.73 -7.04 3.74
C GLU A 156 -30.70 -7.25 4.87
N ARG A 157 -29.81 -6.27 5.09
CA ARG A 157 -28.78 -6.30 6.15
C ARG A 157 -27.92 -7.57 6.13
N TRP A 158 -27.33 -7.89 4.97
CA TRP A 158 -26.58 -9.14 4.78
C TRP A 158 -25.41 -9.35 5.75
N PHE A 159 -24.82 -8.27 6.27
CA PHE A 159 -23.76 -8.35 7.27
C PHE A 159 -23.77 -7.12 8.17
N ASN A 160 -23.04 -7.19 9.28
CA ASN A 160 -22.91 -6.10 10.24
C ASN A 160 -21.45 -5.60 10.28
N PRO A 161 -21.14 -4.45 9.66
CA PRO A 161 -19.80 -3.87 9.71
C PRO A 161 -19.37 -3.55 11.15
N ARG A 162 -18.11 -3.83 11.48
CA ARG A 162 -17.54 -3.56 12.81
C ARG A 162 -16.23 -2.82 12.65
N ALA A 163 -15.94 -1.93 13.59
CA ALA A 163 -14.70 -1.18 13.62
C ALA A 163 -14.23 -0.95 15.05
N VAL A 164 -12.93 -0.73 15.21
CA VAL A 164 -12.32 -0.26 16.45
C VAL A 164 -11.37 0.87 16.09
N ILE A 165 -11.50 2.00 16.76
CA ILE A 165 -10.59 3.13 16.63
C ILE A 165 -10.04 3.48 18.02
N GLY A 166 -8.94 4.21 18.06
CA GLY A 166 -8.44 4.75 19.31
C GLY A 166 -7.43 5.85 19.11
N PHE A 167 -7.31 6.70 20.14
CA PHE A 167 -6.33 7.77 20.22
C PHE A 167 -5.59 7.64 21.54
N TRP A 168 -4.27 7.82 21.51
CA TRP A 168 -3.42 7.78 22.68
C TRP A 168 -2.46 8.95 22.64
N PRO A 169 -2.12 9.55 23.80
CA PRO A 169 -1.01 10.48 23.88
C PRO A 169 0.25 9.80 23.33
N ALA A 170 0.99 10.51 22.50
CA ALA A 170 2.16 9.98 21.83
C ALA A 170 3.28 11.03 21.70
N ASN A 171 4.53 10.56 21.63
CA ASN A 171 5.64 11.41 21.23
C ASN A 171 6.62 10.62 20.38
N SER A 172 7.32 11.32 19.49
CA SER A 172 8.45 10.71 18.79
C SER A 172 9.68 10.61 19.69
N ILE A 173 10.38 9.47 19.59
CA ILE A 173 11.67 9.20 20.23
C ILE A 173 12.60 8.65 19.14
N GLY A 174 13.40 9.54 18.55
CA GLY A 174 14.20 9.20 17.38
C GLY A 174 13.33 8.92 16.15
N ASP A 175 13.35 7.68 15.66
CA ASP A 175 12.54 7.25 14.50
C ASP A 175 11.25 6.52 14.91
N ASP A 176 11.01 6.36 16.20
CA ASP A 176 9.87 5.62 16.72
C ASP A 176 8.84 6.55 17.36
N ILE A 177 7.61 6.04 17.55
CA ILE A 177 6.52 6.75 18.24
C ILE A 177 6.19 5.97 19.51
N ALA A 178 6.41 6.58 20.67
CA ALA A 178 5.98 6.04 21.95
C ALA A 178 4.51 6.41 22.18
N LEU A 179 3.70 5.43 22.60
CA LEU A 179 2.31 5.61 23.01
C LEU A 179 2.22 5.48 24.52
N TYR A 180 1.41 6.33 25.15
CA TYR A 180 1.28 6.38 26.60
C TYR A 180 -0.13 5.99 27.08
N SER A 181 -0.22 5.50 28.32
CA SER A 181 -1.49 5.09 28.95
C SER A 181 -2.43 6.28 29.21
N GLY A 182 -1.87 7.48 29.40
CA GLY A 182 -2.61 8.68 29.74
C GLY A 182 -1.79 9.96 29.58
N GLU A 183 -2.42 11.09 29.85
CA GLU A 183 -1.89 12.45 29.58
C GLU A 183 -0.62 12.78 30.38
N SER A 184 -0.35 12.07 31.48
CA SER A 184 0.89 12.23 32.26
C SER A 184 2.13 11.77 31.49
N ARG A 185 1.94 10.90 30.47
CA ARG A 185 3.02 10.28 29.67
C ARG A 185 4.07 9.56 30.52
N ALA A 186 3.69 9.12 31.73
CA ALA A 186 4.58 8.42 32.66
C ALA A 186 4.80 6.96 32.25
N ASP A 187 3.75 6.30 31.75
CA ASP A 187 3.77 4.88 31.41
C ASP A 187 3.64 4.68 29.90
N GLU A 188 4.72 4.23 29.25
CA GLU A 188 4.70 3.79 27.85
C GLU A 188 3.95 2.45 27.74
N ILE A 189 2.93 2.39 26.88
CA ILE A 189 2.12 1.17 26.66
C ILE A 189 2.50 0.44 25.38
N ALA A 190 3.10 1.14 24.42
CA ALA A 190 3.55 0.58 23.15
C ALA A 190 4.54 1.51 22.45
N LYS A 191 5.30 0.93 21.53
CA LYS A 191 6.19 1.67 20.62
C LYS A 191 5.89 1.27 19.19
N LEU A 192 5.53 2.25 18.36
CA LEU A 192 5.36 2.07 16.93
C LEU A 192 6.69 2.37 16.25
N HIS A 193 7.35 1.32 15.77
CA HIS A 193 8.61 1.47 15.06
C HIS A 193 8.39 1.98 13.64
N THR A 194 9.14 3.01 13.23
CA THR A 194 9.06 3.55 11.87
C THR A 194 10.41 3.48 11.16
N LEU A 195 10.38 3.52 9.83
CA LEU A 195 11.59 3.46 9.01
C LEU A 195 11.93 4.86 8.49
N ARG A 196 13.23 5.17 8.49
CA ARG A 196 13.77 6.39 7.88
C ARG A 196 14.21 6.13 6.45
N GLN A 197 13.85 7.03 5.55
CA GLN A 197 14.37 7.01 4.17
C GLN A 197 15.91 7.16 4.18
N GLN A 198 16.63 6.31 3.42
CA GLN A 198 18.10 6.33 3.37
C GLN A 198 18.68 6.49 1.96
N LEU A 199 17.85 6.70 0.93
CA LEU A 199 18.36 7.03 -0.40
C LEU A 199 18.95 8.44 -0.39
N SER A 200 20.15 8.59 -0.93
CA SER A 200 20.81 9.89 -1.06
C SER A 200 19.90 10.90 -1.78
N ARG A 201 19.75 12.09 -1.18
CA ARG A 201 18.95 13.20 -1.70
C ARG A 201 19.87 14.19 -2.40
N ARG A 202 19.50 14.64 -3.60
CA ARG A 202 20.28 15.64 -4.38
C ARG A 202 19.83 17.08 -4.16
N ASP A 203 18.67 17.27 -3.53
CA ASP A 203 17.91 18.52 -3.53
C ASP A 203 17.64 19.07 -2.13
N GLY A 204 18.41 18.63 -1.13
CA GLY A 204 18.25 19.08 0.25
C GLY A 204 16.95 18.63 0.92
N ARG A 205 16.10 17.84 0.26
CA ARG A 205 14.88 17.29 0.88
C ARG A 205 15.23 16.44 2.11
N PRO A 206 14.37 16.45 3.14
CA PRO A 206 14.59 15.64 4.33
C PRO A 206 14.52 14.15 4.01
N HIS A 207 15.19 13.36 4.85
CA HIS A 207 15.00 11.92 4.91
C HIS A 207 13.85 11.63 5.86
N LEU A 208 12.65 11.45 5.33
CA LEU A 208 11.44 11.32 6.16
C LEU A 208 11.42 9.99 6.92
N ALA A 209 10.90 10.04 8.15
CA ALA A 209 10.33 8.92 8.89
C ALA A 209 8.90 9.29 9.31
N LEU A 210 8.01 8.31 9.53
CA LEU A 210 6.64 8.62 9.95
C LEU A 210 6.61 9.33 11.33
N ALA A 211 7.58 9.02 12.19
CA ALA A 211 7.73 9.68 13.49
C ALA A 211 8.04 11.18 13.40
N ASP A 212 8.54 11.69 12.26
CA ASP A 212 8.88 13.11 12.10
C ASP A 212 7.64 14.03 12.17
N PHE A 213 6.44 13.48 12.00
CA PHE A 213 5.17 14.20 12.06
C PHE A 213 4.51 14.19 13.44
N ILE A 214 5.15 13.60 14.44
CA ILE A 214 4.69 13.56 15.83
C ILE A 214 5.66 14.36 16.69
N ALA A 215 5.14 15.20 17.59
CA ALA A 215 5.96 16.06 18.43
C ALA A 215 7.00 15.24 19.20
N PRO A 216 8.29 15.62 19.17
CA PRO A 216 9.33 14.88 19.87
C PRO A 216 9.17 15.02 21.38
N ALA A 217 9.47 13.96 22.12
CA ALA A 217 9.36 13.96 23.59
C ALA A 217 10.16 15.12 24.23
N SER A 218 11.28 15.51 23.62
CA SER A 218 12.11 16.64 24.05
C SER A 218 11.48 18.01 23.86
N SER A 219 10.41 18.15 23.04
CA SER A 219 9.70 19.42 22.87
C SER A 219 8.78 19.75 24.05
N GLY A 220 8.43 18.76 24.88
CA GLY A 220 7.42 18.91 25.93
C GLY A 220 6.00 19.17 25.41
N LYS A 221 5.76 19.09 24.09
CA LYS A 221 4.44 19.29 23.49
C LYS A 221 3.60 18.04 23.61
N ALA A 222 2.32 18.26 23.92
CA ALA A 222 1.33 17.22 23.92
C ALA A 222 0.86 16.94 22.48
N ASP A 223 1.19 15.76 21.97
CA ASP A 223 0.66 15.14 20.74
C ASP A 223 -0.05 13.82 21.11
#